data_AF-A0AAW5Q2U9-F1
#
_entry.id   AF-A0AAW5Q2U9-F1
#
_cell.length_a   1.000
_cell.length_b   1.000
_cell.length_c   1.000
_cell.angle_alpha   90.00
_cell.angle_beta   90.00
_cell.angle_gamma   90.00
#
_symmetry.space_group_name_H-M   'P 1'
#
loop_
_entity.id
_entity.type
_entity.pdbx_description
1 polymer ?
#
loop_
_entity_poly.entity_id
_entity_poly.type
_entity_poly.pdbx_seq_one_letter_code
_entity_poly.pdbx_strand_id
1 'polypeptide(L)'
;EFCTVMRPHFSGRVPALPLTIRLRAVPHAASDGVAAGGLAAGAEPVGAGSLGALEWELPGPPDGGEVEVAGPPETLALLLWGRVRAGAAGLEVTGDRDGLDAALEAGLSA
;
A
#
# COMPACT_ATOMS: atom_id res chain seq x y z
N GLU A 1 24.56 -2.71 -30.10
CA GLU A 1 23.37 -2.20 -29.38
C GLU A 1 23.74 -2.19 -27.91
N PHE A 2 23.78 -1.01 -27.28
CA PHE A 2 24.17 -0.89 -25.87
C PHE A 2 22.91 -0.79 -25.02
N CYS A 3 22.46 -1.91 -24.46
CA CYS A 3 21.43 -1.91 -23.42
C CYS A 3 22.08 -1.56 -22.08
N THR A 4 21.99 -0.29 -21.67
CA THR A 4 22.28 0.08 -20.29
C THR A 4 21.15 -0.44 -19.42
N VAL A 5 21.37 -1.58 -18.78
CA VAL A 5 20.49 -2.09 -17.73
C VAL A 5 20.71 -1.23 -16.49
N MET A 6 19.78 -0.32 -16.19
CA MET A 6 19.68 0.25 -14.85
C MET A 6 19.25 -0.86 -13.91
N ARG A 7 20.21 -1.44 -13.19
CA ARG A 7 19.90 -2.26 -12.02
C ARG A 7 19.58 -1.31 -10.89
N PRO A 8 18.34 -1.23 -10.39
CA PRO A 8 18.07 -0.47 -9.18
C PRO A 8 18.96 -1.04 -8.08
N HIS A 9 19.80 -0.19 -7.50
CA HIS A 9 20.55 -0.52 -6.29
C HIS A 9 19.55 -0.63 -5.14
N PHE A 10 18.93 -1.79 -4.98
CA PHE A 10 18.22 -2.13 -3.74
C PHE A 10 19.30 -2.38 -2.67
N SER A 11 19.63 -1.34 -1.90
CA SER A 11 20.39 -1.53 -0.66
C SER A 11 19.50 -2.30 0.32
N GLY A 12 19.87 -3.55 0.60
CA GLY A 12 19.00 -4.57 1.20
C GLY A 12 18.66 -4.42 2.68
N ARG A 13 18.14 -3.27 3.12
CA ARG A 13 17.30 -3.16 4.32
C ARG A 13 16.24 -2.12 4.10
N VAL A 14 15.12 -2.62 3.62
CA VAL A 14 13.81 -2.03 3.82
C VAL A 14 13.63 -1.79 5.33
N PRO A 15 13.44 -0.55 5.80
CA PRO A 15 13.11 -0.30 7.20
C PRO A 15 11.82 -1.04 7.53
N ALA A 16 11.81 -1.80 8.63
CA ALA A 16 10.57 -2.42 9.10
C ALA A 16 9.54 -1.33 9.38
N LEU A 17 8.29 -1.57 8.96
CA LEU A 17 7.18 -0.66 9.26
C LEU A 17 7.03 -0.52 10.78
N PRO A 18 6.66 0.67 11.29
CA PRO A 18 6.44 0.85 12.73
C PRO A 18 5.11 0.24 13.22
N LEU A 19 4.24 -0.17 12.29
CA LEU A 19 2.90 -0.71 12.53
C LEU A 19 2.51 -1.70 11.42
N THR A 20 1.52 -2.54 11.70
CA THR A 20 0.89 -3.39 10.68
C THR A 20 -0.14 -2.57 9.90
N ILE A 21 -0.08 -2.63 8.57
CA ILE A 21 -0.99 -1.90 7.68
C ILE A 21 -1.86 -2.91 6.93
N ARG A 22 -3.18 -2.88 7.17
CA ARG A 22 -4.16 -3.61 6.39
C ARG A 22 -4.77 -2.72 5.33
N LEU A 23 -4.87 -3.25 4.11
CA LEU A 23 -5.38 -2.55 2.95
C LEU A 23 -6.60 -3.27 2.42
N ARG A 24 -7.67 -2.52 2.18
CA ARG A 24 -8.92 -3.02 1.61
C ARG A 24 -9.31 -2.19 0.39
N ALA A 25 -9.15 -2.75 -0.80
CA ALA A 25 -9.63 -2.11 -2.01
C ALA A 25 -11.16 -2.16 -2.07
N VAL A 26 -11.77 -0.99 -2.27
CA VAL A 26 -13.20 -0.79 -2.47
C VAL A 26 -13.39 -0.29 -3.91
N PRO A 27 -13.71 -1.17 -4.87
CA PRO A 27 -13.90 -0.76 -6.25
C PRO A 27 -15.04 0.25 -6.34
N HIS A 28 -14.82 1.36 -7.03
CA HIS A 28 -15.96 2.13 -7.52
C HIS A 28 -16.77 1.22 -8.45
N ALA A 29 -18.11 1.29 -8.36
CA ALA A 29 -19.00 0.47 -9.17
C ALA A 29 -18.48 0.40 -10.62
N ALA A 30 -18.12 -0.81 -11.05
CA ALA A 30 -17.40 -1.04 -12.29
C ALA A 30 -18.17 -0.40 -13.45
N SER A 31 -17.63 0.70 -13.99
CA SER A 31 -18.04 1.15 -15.32
C SER A 31 -17.35 0.18 -16.28
N ASP A 32 -18.15 -0.64 -16.95
CA ASP A 32 -17.75 -1.51 -18.07
C ASP A 32 -16.96 -2.80 -17.76
N GLY A 33 -17.44 -3.62 -16.81
CA GLY A 33 -17.31 -5.08 -16.91
C GLY A 33 -15.89 -5.68 -16.78
N VAL A 34 -14.87 -4.88 -16.46
CA VAL A 34 -13.55 -5.39 -16.07
C VAL A 34 -13.62 -5.75 -14.59
N ALA A 35 -13.40 -7.02 -14.26
CA ALA A 35 -13.28 -7.45 -12.88
C ALA A 35 -12.23 -6.58 -12.17
N ALA A 36 -12.60 -5.99 -11.03
CA ALA A 36 -11.67 -5.25 -10.18
C ALA A 36 -10.60 -6.22 -9.67
N GLY A 37 -9.54 -6.39 -10.46
CA GLY A 37 -8.40 -7.22 -10.15
C GLY A 37 -7.39 -6.40 -9.39
N GLY A 38 -7.37 -6.54 -8.07
CA GLY A 38 -6.31 -6.04 -7.20
C GLY A 38 -6.22 -4.51 -7.04
N LEU A 39 -5.12 -4.07 -6.40
CA LEU A 39 -4.62 -2.71 -6.56
C LEU A 39 -4.32 -2.50 -8.06
N ALA A 40 -4.56 -1.31 -8.61
CA ALA A 40 -4.40 -1.01 -10.04
C ALA A 40 -3.21 -1.80 -10.65
N ALA A 41 -3.49 -2.65 -11.66
CA ALA A 41 -2.66 -3.77 -12.08
C ALA A 41 -1.13 -3.57 -11.88
N GLY A 42 -0.53 -4.31 -10.94
CA GLY A 42 0.90 -4.29 -10.65
C GLY A 42 1.34 -3.34 -9.52
N ALA A 43 0.40 -2.74 -8.79
CA ALA A 43 0.68 -1.87 -7.64
C ALA A 43 0.68 -2.61 -6.29
N GLU A 44 0.71 -3.95 -6.29
CA GLU A 44 0.81 -4.74 -5.06
C GLU A 44 2.09 -4.38 -4.28
N PRO A 45 1.98 -4.06 -2.99
CA PRO A 45 3.16 -3.74 -2.19
C PRO A 45 4.07 -4.97 -2.13
N VAL A 46 5.37 -4.74 -2.33
CA VAL A 46 6.40 -5.75 -2.05
C VAL A 46 6.25 -6.21 -0.59
N GLY A 47 6.49 -7.48 -0.28
CA GLY A 47 6.39 -7.97 1.10
C GLY A 47 4.97 -8.03 1.70
N ALA A 48 3.94 -7.60 0.97
CA ALA A 48 2.56 -7.71 1.45
C ALA A 48 2.03 -9.14 1.30
N GLY A 49 1.38 -9.63 2.34
CA GLY A 49 0.58 -10.85 2.29
C GLY A 49 -0.80 -10.56 1.71
N SER A 50 -1.28 -11.38 0.79
CA SER A 50 -2.68 -11.32 0.35
C SER A 50 -3.57 -11.98 1.41
N LEU A 51 -4.60 -11.26 1.87
CA LEU A 51 -5.65 -11.77 2.77
C LEU A 51 -6.93 -12.15 2.01
N GLY A 52 -7.05 -11.70 0.76
CA GLY A 52 -8.18 -11.95 -0.12
C GLY A 52 -7.98 -11.27 -1.48
N ALA A 53 -8.99 -11.31 -2.35
CA ALA A 53 -8.89 -10.77 -3.71
C ALA A 53 -8.65 -9.24 -3.76
N LEU A 54 -9.08 -8.53 -2.72
CA LEU A 54 -9.00 -7.06 -2.58
C LEU A 54 -8.43 -6.65 -1.22
N GLU A 55 -7.74 -7.56 -0.54
CA GLU A 55 -7.25 -7.37 0.82
C GLU A 55 -5.79 -7.78 0.94
N TRP A 56 -4.98 -6.91 1.54
CA TRP A 56 -3.55 -7.13 1.76
C TRP A 56 -3.14 -6.68 3.16
N GLU A 57 -2.05 -7.27 3.65
CA GLU A 57 -1.41 -6.88 4.91
C GLU A 57 0.07 -6.62 4.65
N LEU A 58 0.55 -5.45 5.06
CA LEU A 58 1.97 -5.20 5.23
C LEU A 58 2.31 -5.43 6.72
N PRO A 59 3.10 -6.46 7.04
CA PRO A 59 3.37 -6.81 8.43
C PRO A 59 4.30 -5.78 9.10
N GLY A 60 3.87 -5.29 10.26
CA GLY A 60 4.71 -4.55 11.20
C GLY A 60 5.24 -5.44 12.33
N PRO A 61 5.89 -4.86 13.36
CA PRO A 61 6.30 -5.60 14.54
C PRO A 61 5.08 -6.17 15.30
N PRO A 62 5.24 -7.30 16.01
CA PRO A 62 4.13 -7.99 16.68
C PRO A 62 3.47 -7.15 17.79
N ASP A 63 4.22 -6.24 18.40
CA ASP A 63 3.74 -5.33 19.45
C ASP A 63 3.48 -3.90 18.90
N GLY A 64 3.49 -3.74 17.57
CA GLY A 64 3.22 -2.47 16.89
C GLY A 64 1.72 -2.13 16.87
N GLY A 65 1.43 -0.89 16.50
CA GLY A 65 0.06 -0.48 16.19
C GLY A 65 -0.50 -1.24 14.98
N GLU A 66 -1.80 -1.12 14.78
CA GLU A 66 -2.49 -1.62 13.58
C GLU A 66 -3.32 -0.47 12.98
N VAL A 67 -3.29 -0.38 11.65
CA VAL A 67 -4.13 0.54 10.89
C VAL A 67 -4.79 -0.21 9.73
N GLU A 68 -6.06 0.05 9.49
CA GLU A 68 -6.75 -0.38 8.27
C GLU A 68 -7.03 0.83 7.38
N VAL A 69 -6.74 0.69 6.10
CA VAL A 69 -7.01 1.69 5.07
C VAL A 69 -7.87 1.07 4.00
N ALA A 70 -9.07 1.60 3.83
CA ALA A 70 -10.01 1.20 2.80
C ALA A 70 -10.21 2.31 1.78
N GLY A 71 -10.38 1.97 0.50
CA GLY A 71 -10.68 2.96 -0.53
C GLY A 71 -10.43 2.49 -1.96
N PRO A 72 -10.53 3.39 -2.95
CA PRO A 72 -10.33 3.04 -4.35
C PRO A 72 -8.95 2.42 -4.59
N PRO A 73 -8.85 1.35 -5.40
CA PRO A 73 -7.58 0.68 -5.72
C PRO A 73 -6.48 1.66 -6.17
N GLU A 74 -6.84 2.65 -6.99
CA GLU A 74 -5.91 3.65 -7.51
C GLU A 74 -5.41 4.60 -6.42
N THR A 75 -6.29 4.96 -5.47
CA THR A 75 -5.92 5.88 -4.39
C THR A 75 -5.05 5.17 -3.36
N LEU A 76 -5.30 3.88 -3.09
CA LEU A 76 -4.43 3.03 -2.28
C LEU A 76 -3.05 2.84 -2.91
N ALA A 77 -2.99 2.62 -4.23
CA ALA A 77 -1.70 2.54 -4.94
C ALA A 77 -0.90 3.85 -4.82
N LEU A 78 -1.57 5.00 -4.98
CA LEU A 78 -0.93 6.31 -4.81
C LEU A 78 -0.48 6.54 -3.36
N LEU A 79 -1.22 6.05 -2.36
CA LEU A 79 -0.85 6.11 -0.96
C LEU A 79 0.44 5.31 -0.72
N LEU A 80 0.48 4.08 -1.22
CA LEU A 80 1.65 3.19 -1.12
C LEU A 80 2.90 3.76 -1.79
N TRP A 81 2.73 4.45 -2.92
CA TRP A 81 3.81 5.15 -3.61
C TRP A 81 4.19 6.50 -2.97
N GLY A 82 3.58 6.87 -1.84
CA GLY A 82 3.81 8.15 -1.16
C GLY A 82 3.38 9.36 -1.98
N ARG A 83 2.48 9.19 -2.95
CA ARG A 83 1.96 10.25 -3.82
C ARG A 83 0.76 10.97 -3.22
N VAL A 84 0.05 10.32 -2.30
CA VAL A 84 -1.03 10.93 -1.51
C VAL A 84 -0.87 10.56 -0.03
N ARG A 85 -1.59 11.28 0.84
CA ARG A 85 -1.60 11.07 2.31
C ARG A 85 -2.85 10.33 2.77
N ALA A 86 -2.87 9.90 4.03
CA ALA A 86 -4.01 9.22 4.67
C ALA A 86 -5.32 10.04 4.68
N GLY A 87 -5.27 11.33 4.32
CA GLY A 87 -6.44 12.21 4.17
C GLY A 87 -6.94 12.37 2.73
N ALA A 88 -6.43 11.58 1.77
CA ALA A 88 -6.89 11.65 0.40
C ALA A 88 -8.38 11.30 0.30
N ALA A 89 -9.09 11.99 -0.59
CA ALA A 89 -10.50 11.75 -0.82
C ALA A 89 -10.75 10.29 -1.22
N GLY A 90 -11.78 9.68 -0.64
CA GLY A 90 -12.13 8.28 -0.88
C GLY A 90 -11.35 7.26 -0.04
N LEU A 91 -10.39 7.70 0.80
CA LEU A 91 -9.77 6.83 1.80
C LEU A 91 -10.52 6.91 3.13
N GLU A 92 -10.82 5.74 3.67
CA GLU A 92 -11.26 5.54 5.05
C GLU A 92 -10.11 4.91 5.83
N VAL A 93 -9.77 5.51 6.98
CA VAL A 93 -8.66 5.06 7.83
C VAL A 93 -9.20 4.80 9.23
N THR A 94 -8.94 3.61 9.76
CA THR A 94 -9.31 3.20 11.11
C THR A 94 -8.09 2.66 11.85
N GLY A 95 -8.03 2.88 13.17
CA GLY A 95 -6.87 2.49 13.99
C GLY A 95 -5.80 3.58 14.08
N ASP A 96 -4.53 3.18 14.04
CA ASP A 96 -3.37 4.05 14.29
C ASP A 96 -3.04 4.95 13.09
N ARG A 97 -3.76 6.07 12.98
CA ARG A 97 -3.56 7.07 11.92
C ARG A 97 -2.22 7.80 12.04
N ASP A 98 -1.80 8.14 13.25
CA ASP A 98 -0.54 8.85 13.48
C ASP A 98 0.66 7.95 13.09
N GLY A 99 0.59 6.66 13.41
CA GLY A 99 1.55 5.65 12.96
C GLY A 99 1.58 5.51 11.43
N LEU A 100 0.42 5.52 10.77
CA LEU A 100 0.34 5.51 9.30
C LEU A 100 1.00 6.74 8.68
N ASP A 101 0.71 7.94 9.19
CA ASP A 101 1.31 9.18 8.67
C ASP A 101 2.84 9.18 8.89
N ALA A 102 3.31 8.72 10.06
CA ALA A 102 4.74 8.55 10.32
C ALA A 102 5.42 7.55 9.37
N ALA A 103 4.77 6.41 9.08
CA ALA A 103 5.26 5.42 8.12
C ALA A 103 5.32 5.98 6.69
N LEU A 104 4.33 6.77 6.28
CA LEU A 104 4.30 7.43 4.98
C LEU A 104 5.40 8.50 4.85
N GLU A 105 5.66 9.29 5.91
CA GLU A 105 6.77 10.26 5.93
C GLU A 105 8.15 9.58 5.89
N ALA A 106 8.29 8.43 6.56
CA ALA A 106 9.53 7.64 6.50
C ALA A 106 9.76 6.98 5.12
N GLY A 107 8.72 6.95 4.28
CA GLY A 107 8.68 6.19 3.04
C GLY A 107 8.32 4.73 3.31
N LEU A 108 7.23 4.26 2.69
CA LEU A 108 6.87 2.86 2.68
C LEU A 108 7.84 2.11 1.77
N SER A 109 9.02 1.81 2.27
CA SER A 109 9.81 0.74 1.69
C SER A 109 9.21 -0.55 2.23
N ALA A 110 8.94 -1.50 1.35
CA ALA A 110 8.68 -2.88 1.70
C ALA A 110 9.75 -3.81 1.14
#